data_AF-A0AA43UBG2-F1
#
_entry.id   AF-A0AA43UBG2-F1
#
_cell.length_a   1.000
_cell.length_b   1.000
_cell.length_c   1.000
_cell.angle_alpha   90.00
_cell.angle_beta   90.00
_cell.angle_gamma   90.00
#
_symmetry.space_group_name_H-M   'P 1'
#
loop_
_entity.id
_entity.type
_entity.pdbx_description
1 polymer ?
#
loop_
_entity_poly.entity_id
_entity_poly.type
_entity_poly.pdbx_seq_one_letter_code
_entity_poly.pdbx_strand_id
1 'polypeptide(L)' 'MNWKDIWMTLFGTADWLGLNMGFWVSMAVVALIVVMMNVLFWSMKPQKKESGEAKHA' A
#
# COMPACT_ATOMS: atom_id res chain seq x y z
N MET A 1 9.46 -18.46 19.53
CA MET A 1 10.24 -18.10 18.34
C MET A 1 10.52 -16.61 18.44
N ASN A 2 11.78 -16.21 18.64
CA ASN A 2 12.08 -14.80 18.91
C ASN A 2 11.77 -13.97 17.66
N TRP A 3 11.03 -12.88 17.85
CA TRP A 3 10.81 -11.89 16.80
C TRP A 3 12.11 -11.40 16.15
N LYS A 4 13.20 -11.37 16.94
CA LYS A 4 14.54 -11.04 16.52
C LYS A 4 15.15 -12.05 15.53
N ASP A 5 14.85 -13.35 15.69
CA ASP A 5 15.26 -14.41 14.77
C ASP A 5 14.51 -14.32 13.44
N ILE A 6 13.23 -13.93 13.47
CA ILE A 6 12.43 -13.71 12.25
C ILE A 6 13.01 -12.55 11.45
N TRP A 7 13.35 -11.45 12.11
CA TRP A 7 14.04 -10.31 11.49
C TRP A 7 15.44 -10.68 10.96
N MET A 8 16.24 -11.42 11.75
CA MET A 8 17.56 -11.89 11.29
C MET A 8 17.48 -12.86 10.12
N THR A 9 16.45 -13.70 10.05
CA THR A 9 16.29 -14.64 8.93
C THR A 9 15.77 -13.93 7.68
N LEU A 10 14.82 -13.00 7.81
CA LEU A 10 14.29 -12.23 6.69
C LEU A 10 15.28 -11.22 6.12
N PHE A 11 16.08 -10.55 6.95
CA PHE A 11 17.06 -9.54 6.52
C PHE A 11 18.49 -10.07 6.40
N GLY A 12 18.82 -11.21 7.00
CA GLY A 12 20.17 -11.80 7.00
C GLY A 12 20.42 -12.87 5.94
N THR A 13 19.41 -13.36 5.23
CA THR A 13 19.55 -14.28 4.08
C THR A 13 19.04 -13.62 2.79
N ALA A 14 19.49 -12.38 2.57
CA ALA A 14 18.84 -11.38 1.72
C ALA A 14 19.43 -11.24 0.30
N ASP A 15 20.21 -12.20 -0.18
CA ASP A 15 20.80 -12.19 -1.52
C ASP A 15 20.23 -13.32 -2.37
N TRP A 16 19.16 -13.03 -3.11
CA TRP A 16 18.52 -14.04 -3.96
C TRP A 16 18.88 -13.88 -5.44
N LEU A 17 19.22 -12.65 -5.89
CA LEU A 17 19.52 -12.33 -7.30
C LEU A 17 20.62 -11.25 -7.46
N GLY A 18 21.48 -11.04 -6.45
CA GLY A 18 22.48 -9.96 -6.44
C GLY A 18 21.90 -8.55 -6.23
N LEU A 19 20.58 -8.46 -5.97
CA LEU A 19 19.87 -7.26 -5.51
C LEU A 19 19.39 -7.50 -4.08
N ASN A 20 19.68 -6.54 -3.21
CA ASN A 20 19.32 -6.57 -1.79
C ASN A 20 17.83 -6.86 -1.61
N MET A 21 17.42 -7.85 -0.79
CA MET A 21 15.98 -8.10 -0.54
C MET A 21 15.24 -6.87 0.01
N GLY A 22 15.93 -5.92 0.66
CA GLY A 22 15.37 -4.62 1.04
C GLY A 22 14.91 -3.79 -0.17
N PHE A 23 15.55 -3.95 -1.33
CA PHE A 23 15.10 -3.38 -2.60
C PHE A 23 13.81 -4.04 -3.08
N TRP A 24 13.70 -5.36 -3.00
CA TRP A 24 12.47 -6.08 -3.36
C TRP A 24 11.30 -5.75 -2.42
N VAL A 25 11.57 -5.68 -1.12
CA VAL A 25 10.56 -5.30 -0.12
C VAL A 25 10.11 -3.85 -0.32
N SER A 26 11.04 -2.92 -0.58
CA SER A 26 10.67 -1.54 -0.89
C SER A 26 9.89 -1.43 -2.20
N MET A 27 10.27 -2.15 -3.26
CA MET A 27 9.49 -2.22 -4.50
C MET A 27 8.07 -2.78 -4.28
N ALA A 28 7.93 -3.82 -3.46
CA ALA A 28 6.63 -4.40 -3.13
C ALA A 28 5.75 -3.42 -2.33
N VAL A 29 6.32 -2.71 -1.35
CA VAL A 29 5.62 -1.69 -0.57
C VAL A 29 5.17 -0.53 -1.46
N VAL A 30 6.04 -0.04 -2.35
CA VAL A 30 5.69 1.03 -3.30
C VAL A 30 4.58 0.58 -4.24
N ALA A 31 4.67 -0.63 -4.81
CA ALA A 31 3.62 -1.18 -5.67
C ALA A 31 2.27 -1.30 -4.92
N LEU A 32 2.30 -1.73 -3.66
CA LEU A 32 1.11 -1.83 -2.82
C LEU A 32 0.46 -0.45 -2.57
N ILE A 33 1.25 0.58 -2.30
CA ILE A 33 0.75 1.96 -2.12
C ILE A 33 0.11 2.48 -3.41
N VAL A 34 0.75 2.24 -4.57
CA VAL A 34 0.20 2.66 -5.88
C VAL A 34 -1.14 1.97 -6.15
N VAL A 35 -1.25 0.66 -5.91
CA VAL A 35 -2.51 -0.08 -6.07
C VAL A 35 -3.56 0.48 -5.11
N MET A 36 -3.20 0.73 -3.85
CA MET A 36 -4.10 1.29 -2.86
C MET A 36 -4.62 2.65 -3.31
N MET A 37 -3.75 3.57 -3.74
CA MET A 37 -4.15 4.87 -4.28
C MET A 37 -5.03 4.73 -5.53
N ASN A 38 -4.72 3.81 -6.44
CA ASN A 38 -5.51 3.56 -7.64
C ASN A 38 -6.92 3.02 -7.30
N VAL A 39 -7.02 2.08 -6.37
CA VAL A 39 -8.30 1.54 -5.88
C VAL A 39 -9.09 2.62 -5.15
N LEU A 40 -8.44 3.44 -4.31
CA LEU A 40 -9.08 4.58 -3.66
C LEU A 40 -9.60 5.59 -4.68
N PHE A 41 -8.82 5.89 -5.71
CA PHE A 41 -9.21 6.77 -6.81
C PHE A 41 -10.41 6.23 -7.61
N TRP A 42 -10.49 4.91 -7.78
CA TRP A 42 -11.67 4.26 -8.39
C TRP A 42 -12.86 4.14 -7.44
N SER A 43 -12.61 4.00 -6.13
CA SER A 43 -13.64 3.87 -5.12
C SER A 43 -14.24 5.21 -4.71
N MET A 44 -13.55 6.32 -4.97
CA MET A 44 -14.16 7.65 -5.01
C MET A 44 -15.05 7.72 -6.26
N LYS A 45 -16.26 7.15 -6.15
CA LYS A 45 -17.36 7.52 -7.04
C LYS A 45 -17.43 9.06 -7.04
N PRO A 46 -17.58 9.71 -8.21
CA PRO A 46 -17.79 11.15 -8.25
C PRO A 46 -18.95 11.44 -7.29
N GLN A 47 -18.70 12.25 -6.27
CA GLN A 47 -19.78 12.79 -5.45
C GLN A 47 -20.77 13.36 -6.45
N LYS A 48 -21.93 12.72 -6.56
CA LYS A 48 -23.09 13.39 -7.10
C LYS A 48 -23.21 14.63 -6.23
N LYS A 49 -22.93 15.79 -6.83
CA LYS A 49 -23.37 17.06 -6.30
C LYS A 49 -24.88 16.91 -6.21
N GLU A 50 -25.39 16.53 -5.05
CA GLU A 50 -26.77 16.81 -4.72
C GLU A 50 -26.84 18.33 -4.58
N SER A 51 -27.04 18.96 -5.74
CA SER A 51 -27.83 20.17 -5.85
C SER A 51 -29.18 19.83 -5.21
N GLY A 52 -29.26 20.07 -3.91
CA GLY A 52 -30.44 19.96 -3.06
C GLY A 52 -30.55 21.23 -2.24
N GLU A 53 -30.47 22.37 -2.92
CA GLU A 53 -30.95 23.63 -2.37
C GLU A 53 -32.47 23.51 -2.14
N ALA A 54 -32.92 24.06 -1.00
CA ALA A 54 -34.29 24.38 -0.64
C ALA A 54 -35.27 23.22 -0.34
N LYS A 55 -35.24 22.66 0.89
CA LYS A 55 -36.46 22.38 1.70
C LYS A 55 -36.17 22.40 3.21
N HIS A 56 -36.21 23.60 3.79
CA HIS A 56 -36.61 23.79 5.19
C HIS A 56 -37.48 25.05 5.24
N ALA A 57 -38.77 24.83 4.97
CA ALA A 57 -39.87 25.73 5.25
C ALA A 57 -40.70 25.07 6.36
#